data_AF-A0A2K5LD47-F1
#
_entry.id   AF-A0A2K5LD47-F1
#
_cell.length_a   1.000
_cell.length_b   1.000
_cell.length_c   1.000
_cell.angle_alpha   90.00
_cell.angle_beta   90.00
_cell.angle_gamma   90.00
#
_symmetry.space_group_name_H-M   'P 1'
#
loop_
_entity.id
_entity.type
_entity.pdbx_description
1 polymer ?
#
loop_
_entity_poly.entity_id
_entity_poly.type
_entity_poly.pdbx_seq_one_letter_code
_entity_poly.pdbx_strand_id
1 'polypeptide(L)'
;FKLLHLRTMVFSFTLSMYHFVIAFLFELRKRKCLYLLDKMQVDQEEGGQQKCHAEHTPEEEIDHTGAKTKSAVSDKQDRLNQTLKKGKVKSIDLPIQSSLCRQLGQDLLNSYIENEGKMIMQDKLEKERNDAKNAVEEYVYDFRDRLGTVYEKFITPEDMNKLSVILEDTENWLYEDGEDQPKQVYVDKLQELKKYGQPIQMKYMEHEERPKALNDLGKKIQLVMKVIEAYRNKDERYDHLDPAEMEKVEKYISDAMSWLNSKMNAQNKLSLTQDPVVKVSEIVAKSKELDNFCNPIIYKPKPKVEVPEDKAKANSEHNGPMDGQSGNETKSDSTKDSSQHTKSSGEMEVD
;
A
#
# COMPACT_ATOMS: atom_id res chain seq x y z
N PHE A 1 29.46 49.04 5.22
CA PHE A 1 29.16 47.80 5.98
C PHE A 1 27.66 47.58 6.21
N LYS A 2 26.97 48.29 7.13
CA LYS A 2 25.56 48.00 7.49
C LYS A 2 24.58 47.89 6.31
N LEU A 3 24.68 48.78 5.32
CA LEU A 3 23.79 48.77 4.13
C LEU A 3 24.00 47.56 3.20
N LEU A 4 25.20 46.98 3.18
CA LEU A 4 25.52 45.80 2.36
C LEU A 4 24.94 44.54 3.02
N HIS A 5 25.11 44.40 4.33
CA HIS A 5 24.60 43.27 5.10
C HIS A 5 23.06 43.17 5.02
N LEU A 6 22.36 44.31 5.06
CA LEU A 6 20.90 44.35 4.93
C LEU A 6 20.44 43.90 3.53
N ARG A 7 21.17 44.28 2.46
CA ARG A 7 20.90 43.81 1.09
C ARG A 7 21.08 42.30 0.95
N THR A 8 22.15 41.72 1.51
CA THR A 8 22.36 40.27 1.49
C THR A 8 21.23 39.53 2.22
N MET A 9 20.81 40.05 3.37
CA MET A 9 19.75 39.44 4.19
C MET A 9 18.39 39.45 3.49
N VAL A 10 18.01 40.58 2.85
CA VAL A 10 16.78 40.68 2.04
C VAL A 10 16.85 39.73 0.84
N PHE A 11 17.99 39.65 0.13
CA PHE A 11 18.15 38.76 -1.02
C PHE A 11 18.02 37.28 -0.64
N SER A 12 18.65 36.86 0.47
CA SER A 12 18.50 35.50 1.01
C SER A 12 17.05 35.19 1.41
N PHE A 13 16.33 36.14 2.01
CA PHE A 13 14.94 35.96 2.40
C PHE A 13 14.00 35.84 1.19
N THR A 14 14.22 36.65 0.15
CA THR A 14 13.47 36.52 -1.11
C THR A 14 13.76 35.19 -1.81
N LEU A 15 15.03 34.76 -1.85
CA LEU A 15 15.40 33.48 -2.49
C LEU A 15 14.77 32.29 -1.75
N SER A 16 14.74 32.32 -0.42
CA SER A 16 14.06 31.32 0.41
C SER A 16 12.55 31.29 0.14
N MET A 17 11.89 32.45 0.01
CA MET A 17 10.47 32.52 -0.36
C MET A 17 10.21 31.97 -1.76
N TYR A 18 11.07 32.25 -2.75
CA TYR A 18 10.97 31.65 -4.09
C TYR A 18 11.09 30.12 -4.05
N HIS A 19 12.05 29.57 -3.32
CA HIS A 19 12.17 28.12 -3.13
C HIS A 19 10.94 27.51 -2.46
N PHE A 20 10.36 28.18 -1.45
CA PHE A 20 9.15 27.71 -0.78
C PHE A 20 7.93 27.70 -1.73
N VAL A 21 7.77 28.75 -2.55
CA VAL A 21 6.69 28.81 -3.56
C VAL A 21 6.88 27.74 -4.64
N ILE A 22 8.11 27.50 -5.12
CA ILE A 22 8.40 26.44 -6.10
C ILE A 22 8.08 25.06 -5.50
N ALA A 23 8.49 24.79 -4.27
CA ALA A 23 8.18 23.53 -3.57
C ALA A 23 6.66 23.34 -3.38
N PHE A 24 5.93 24.40 -3.01
CA PHE A 24 4.48 24.38 -2.85
C PHE A 24 3.75 24.12 -4.19
N LEU A 25 4.20 24.75 -5.28
CA LEU A 25 3.66 24.50 -6.63
C LEU A 25 3.95 23.08 -7.13
N PHE A 26 5.13 22.53 -6.82
CA PHE A 26 5.48 21.15 -7.14
C PHE A 26 4.59 20.16 -6.38
N GLU A 27 4.32 20.41 -5.11
CA GLU A 27 3.46 19.56 -4.28
C GLU A 27 1.97 19.66 -4.68
N LEU A 28 1.51 20.85 -5.11
CA LEU A 28 0.21 21.00 -5.76
C LEU A 28 0.12 20.22 -7.08
N ARG A 29 1.19 20.21 -7.90
CA ARG A 29 1.24 19.43 -9.15
C ARG A 29 1.16 17.92 -8.86
N LYS A 30 1.89 17.42 -7.86
CA LYS A 30 1.78 16.01 -7.40
C LYS A 30 0.36 15.64 -6.97
N ARG A 31 -0.26 16.46 -6.09
CA ARG A 31 -1.63 16.23 -5.62
C ARG A 31 -2.65 16.22 -6.77
N LYS A 32 -2.48 17.09 -7.77
CA LYS A 32 -3.33 17.11 -8.96
C LYS A 32 -3.11 15.89 -9.87
N CYS A 33 -1.89 15.38 -9.99
CA CYS A 33 -1.63 14.09 -10.67
C CYS A 33 -2.27 12.91 -9.95
N LEU A 34 -2.12 12.80 -8.62
CA LEU A 34 -2.73 11.73 -7.83
C LEU A 34 -4.25 11.70 -7.98
N TYR A 35 -4.90 12.86 -7.90
CA TYR A 35 -6.35 12.98 -8.11
C TYR A 35 -6.81 12.56 -9.53
N LEU A 36 -5.97 12.78 -10.55
CA LEU A 36 -6.27 12.37 -11.92
C LEU A 36 -6.06 10.86 -12.14
N LEU A 37 -5.04 10.25 -11.53
CA LEU A 37 -4.88 8.80 -11.55
C LEU A 37 -6.04 8.09 -10.86
N ASP A 38 -6.39 8.52 -9.65
CA ASP A 38 -7.48 7.96 -8.85
C ASP A 38 -8.81 7.99 -9.62
N LYS A 39 -9.11 9.13 -10.27
CA LYS A 39 -10.30 9.28 -11.10
C LYS A 39 -10.30 8.37 -12.34
N MET A 40 -9.17 8.22 -13.03
CA MET A 40 -9.06 7.31 -14.18
C MET A 40 -9.23 5.84 -13.78
N GLN A 41 -8.92 5.49 -12.53
CA GLN A 41 -9.02 4.13 -12.03
C GLN A 41 -10.46 3.78 -11.63
N VAL A 42 -11.21 4.73 -11.05
CA VAL A 42 -12.66 4.60 -10.77
C VAL A 42 -13.47 4.48 -12.07
N ASP A 43 -13.19 5.32 -13.08
CA ASP A 43 -13.87 5.27 -14.39
C ASP A 43 -13.69 3.91 -15.11
N GLN A 44 -12.66 3.13 -14.75
CA GLN A 44 -12.37 1.81 -15.33
C GLN A 44 -13.09 0.65 -14.61
N GLU A 45 -13.50 0.84 -13.35
CA GLU A 45 -14.24 -0.17 -12.58
C GLU A 45 -15.77 -0.08 -12.78
N GLU A 46 -16.33 1.12 -12.95
CA GLU A 46 -17.78 1.30 -13.17
C GLU A 46 -18.27 0.81 -14.56
N GLY A 47 -17.39 0.75 -15.56
CA GLY A 47 -17.74 0.33 -16.93
C GLY A 47 -17.99 -1.17 -17.13
N GLY A 48 -17.78 -2.02 -16.12
CA GLY A 48 -17.67 -3.47 -16.28
C GLY A 48 -18.94 -4.32 -16.06
N GLN A 49 -20.04 -3.78 -15.53
CA GLN A 49 -21.17 -4.60 -15.04
C GLN A 49 -22.58 -4.09 -15.38
N GLN A 50 -22.95 -4.16 -16.67
CA GLN A 50 -24.33 -4.36 -17.20
C GLN A 50 -24.23 -4.32 -18.74
N LYS A 51 -24.92 -5.15 -19.55
CA LYS A 51 -26.08 -6.02 -19.32
C LYS A 51 -26.19 -7.05 -20.46
N CYS A 52 -26.55 -8.31 -20.18
CA CYS A 52 -27.01 -9.27 -21.20
C CYS A 52 -28.19 -10.09 -20.65
N HIS A 53 -29.41 -9.81 -21.11
CA HIS A 53 -30.47 -10.80 -21.39
C HIS A 53 -31.68 -10.15 -22.11
N ALA A 54 -32.45 -10.95 -22.83
CA ALA A 54 -33.57 -10.61 -23.72
C ALA A 54 -34.88 -10.20 -22.96
N GLU A 55 -36.06 -9.92 -23.54
CA GLU A 55 -36.67 -10.31 -24.84
C GLU A 55 -37.91 -9.43 -25.23
N HIS A 56 -38.37 -9.54 -26.49
CA HIS A 56 -39.62 -9.11 -27.19
C HIS A 56 -40.77 -8.31 -26.49
N THR A 57 -41.20 -7.10 -26.95
CA THR A 57 -42.25 -6.70 -27.98
C THR A 57 -43.73 -6.64 -27.49
N PRO A 58 -44.71 -5.98 -28.18
CA PRO A 58 -44.75 -4.63 -28.82
C PRO A 58 -46.10 -3.85 -28.59
N GLU A 59 -46.32 -2.73 -29.32
CA GLU A 59 -47.66 -2.16 -29.75
C GLU A 59 -48.66 -1.60 -28.68
N GLU A 60 -49.63 -0.69 -28.94
CA GLU A 60 -49.84 0.39 -29.94
C GLU A 60 -51.00 1.34 -29.45
N GLU A 61 -51.03 2.61 -29.90
CA GLU A 61 -52.16 3.60 -29.88
C GLU A 61 -52.95 3.85 -28.53
N ILE A 62 -53.96 4.73 -28.34
CA ILE A 62 -54.75 5.68 -29.19
C ILE A 62 -55.07 6.99 -28.41
N ASP A 63 -55.47 8.04 -29.13
CA ASP A 63 -55.83 9.42 -28.73
C ASP A 63 -57.27 9.58 -28.12
N HIS A 64 -57.57 10.81 -27.65
CA HIS A 64 -58.84 11.56 -27.69
C HIS A 64 -59.68 11.89 -26.42
N THR A 65 -59.57 13.17 -26.02
CA THR A 65 -60.66 14.19 -26.08
C THR A 65 -61.90 14.12 -25.16
N GLY A 66 -62.10 15.17 -24.34
CA GLY A 66 -63.32 16.02 -24.45
C GLY A 66 -64.40 16.07 -23.35
N ALA A 67 -64.29 17.06 -22.46
CA ALA A 67 -65.35 17.99 -21.95
C ALA A 67 -66.81 17.53 -21.60
N LYS A 68 -67.27 17.90 -20.38
CA LYS A 68 -68.45 18.78 -20.06
C LYS A 68 -68.59 19.02 -18.54
N THR A 69 -68.68 20.22 -17.93
CA THR A 69 -69.61 21.39 -17.95
C THR A 69 -70.78 21.32 -16.92
N LYS A 70 -71.08 22.48 -16.28
CA LYS A 70 -72.30 22.92 -15.50
C LYS A 70 -72.16 22.97 -13.95
N SER A 71 -72.70 23.95 -13.20
CA SER A 71 -73.38 25.23 -13.57
C SER A 71 -73.75 26.14 -12.36
N ALA A 72 -73.86 27.47 -12.60
CA ALA A 72 -74.83 28.44 -12.02
C ALA A 72 -74.70 28.93 -10.54
N VAL A 73 -75.13 30.16 -10.12
CA VAL A 73 -75.58 31.44 -10.78
C VAL A 73 -75.59 32.58 -9.72
N SER A 74 -75.36 33.86 -10.11
CA SER A 74 -76.14 35.05 -9.65
C SER A 74 -75.75 36.34 -10.41
N ASP A 75 -76.69 37.28 -10.54
CA ASP A 75 -76.65 38.46 -11.43
C ASP A 75 -76.00 39.73 -10.86
N LYS A 76 -75.33 40.51 -11.73
CA LYS A 76 -75.77 41.88 -12.14
C LYS A 76 -74.83 42.54 -13.16
N GLN A 77 -75.43 43.24 -14.13
CA GLN A 77 -74.76 44.15 -15.06
C GLN A 77 -74.42 45.48 -14.37
N ASP A 78 -73.25 46.07 -14.65
CA ASP A 78 -73.21 47.10 -15.70
C ASP A 78 -71.81 47.26 -16.33
N ARG A 79 -71.74 47.82 -17.54
CA ARG A 79 -70.53 47.86 -18.38
C ARG A 79 -69.64 49.07 -18.07
N LEU A 80 -68.32 48.89 -18.21
CA LEU A 80 -67.54 49.51 -19.29
C LEU A 80 -66.18 48.80 -19.49
N ASN A 81 -65.83 48.54 -20.75
CA ASN A 81 -64.67 47.74 -21.14
C ASN A 81 -63.38 48.57 -21.17
N GLN A 82 -62.26 47.97 -20.73
CA GLN A 82 -60.99 48.05 -21.47
C GLN A 82 -60.06 46.87 -21.14
N THR A 83 -60.07 45.85 -22.01
CA THR A 83 -59.18 44.70 -21.93
C THR A 83 -57.82 44.99 -22.57
N LEU A 84 -56.79 45.18 -21.75
CA LEU A 84 -55.40 45.16 -22.20
C LEU A 84 -55.01 43.74 -22.64
N LYS A 85 -54.77 43.55 -23.95
CA LYS A 85 -54.29 42.28 -24.50
C LYS A 85 -52.85 42.01 -24.03
N LYS A 86 -52.65 41.06 -23.11
CA LYS A 86 -51.31 40.53 -22.80
C LYS A 86 -50.73 39.84 -24.03
N GLY A 87 -49.65 40.41 -24.58
CA GLY A 87 -48.94 39.83 -25.72
C GLY A 87 -48.21 38.54 -25.38
N LYS A 88 -48.19 37.58 -26.31
CA LYS A 88 -47.47 36.31 -26.17
C LYS A 88 -45.98 36.53 -26.43
N VAL A 89 -45.19 36.73 -25.38
CA VAL A 89 -43.73 36.85 -25.46
C VAL A 89 -43.14 35.51 -25.90
N LYS A 90 -42.30 35.54 -26.95
CA LYS A 90 -41.42 34.43 -27.31
C LYS A 90 -40.02 34.79 -26.83
N SER A 91 -39.48 34.04 -25.87
CA SER A 91 -38.05 34.10 -25.56
C SER A 91 -37.29 33.38 -26.68
N ILE A 92 -36.19 33.96 -27.13
CA ILE A 92 -35.27 33.36 -28.08
C ILE A 92 -33.89 33.47 -27.44
N ASP A 93 -33.26 32.35 -27.16
CA ASP A 93 -31.93 32.35 -26.56
C ASP A 93 -30.90 32.78 -27.60
N LEU A 94 -30.25 33.92 -27.33
CA LEU A 94 -29.22 34.50 -28.18
C LEU A 94 -27.87 33.89 -27.77
N PRO A 95 -27.14 33.20 -28.66
CA PRO A 95 -25.84 32.62 -28.32
C PRO A 95 -24.83 33.74 -28.01
N ILE A 96 -24.35 33.79 -26.77
CA ILE A 96 -23.37 34.79 -26.31
C ILE A 96 -21.97 34.27 -26.65
N GLN A 97 -21.34 34.84 -27.68
CA GLN A 97 -19.94 34.57 -28.00
C GLN A 97 -19.03 35.52 -27.21
N SER A 98 -18.40 35.02 -26.15
CA SER A 98 -17.46 35.80 -25.32
C SER A 98 -16.02 35.67 -25.80
N SER A 99 -15.49 36.70 -26.47
CA SER A 99 -14.06 36.80 -26.81
C SER A 99 -13.33 37.73 -25.83
N LEU A 100 -12.65 37.17 -24.83
CA LEU A 100 -11.81 37.97 -23.92
C LEU A 100 -10.44 38.25 -24.56
N CYS A 101 -10.05 39.53 -24.64
CA CYS A 101 -8.82 40.00 -25.29
C CYS A 101 -7.49 39.50 -24.68
N ARG A 102 -7.54 38.68 -23.63
CA ARG A 102 -6.39 38.07 -22.95
C ARG A 102 -6.43 36.53 -22.93
N GLN A 103 -7.40 35.92 -23.60
CA GLN A 103 -7.50 34.47 -23.75
C GLN A 103 -7.03 34.04 -25.14
N LEU A 104 -6.40 32.86 -25.21
CA LEU A 104 -6.09 32.20 -26.47
C LEU A 104 -7.37 31.57 -27.04
N GLY A 105 -7.48 31.53 -28.37
CA GLY A 105 -8.52 30.74 -29.03
C GLY A 105 -8.35 29.24 -28.74
N GLN A 106 -9.45 28.49 -28.71
CA GLN A 106 -9.46 27.08 -28.32
C GLN A 106 -8.51 26.22 -29.17
N ASP A 107 -8.42 26.47 -30.47
CA ASP A 107 -7.55 25.71 -31.38
C ASP A 107 -6.06 25.91 -31.06
N LEU A 108 -5.67 27.15 -30.76
CA LEU A 108 -4.30 27.49 -30.38
C LEU A 108 -3.96 26.95 -28.99
N LEU A 109 -4.91 26.99 -28.05
CA LEU A 109 -4.78 26.37 -26.73
C LEU A 109 -4.61 24.84 -26.84
N ASN A 110 -5.42 24.18 -27.68
CA ASN A 110 -5.30 22.75 -27.95
C ASN A 110 -3.93 22.40 -28.57
N SER A 111 -3.45 23.21 -29.52
CA SER A 111 -2.13 23.04 -30.11
C SER A 111 -1.00 23.16 -29.08
N TYR A 112 -1.07 24.11 -28.14
CA TYR A 112 -0.10 24.19 -27.05
C TYR A 112 -0.20 23.02 -26.07
N ILE A 113 -1.40 22.52 -25.76
CA ILE A 113 -1.58 21.33 -24.92
C ILE A 113 -0.98 20.08 -25.59
N GLU A 114 -1.17 19.92 -26.91
CA GLU A 114 -0.59 18.80 -27.66
C GLU A 114 0.95 18.88 -27.70
N ASN A 115 1.51 20.07 -27.90
CA ASN A 115 2.96 20.27 -27.91
C ASN A 115 3.59 20.08 -26.53
N GLU A 116 2.96 20.57 -25.46
CA GLU A 116 3.34 20.26 -24.06
C GLU A 116 3.28 18.75 -23.80
N GLY A 117 2.23 18.06 -24.27
CA GLY A 117 2.11 16.61 -24.18
C GLY A 117 3.24 15.85 -24.89
N LYS A 118 3.67 16.32 -26.07
CA LYS A 118 4.83 15.76 -26.80
C LYS A 118 6.13 15.95 -26.03
N MET A 119 6.37 17.15 -25.48
CA MET A 119 7.57 17.42 -24.66
C MET A 119 7.58 16.55 -23.39
N ILE A 120 6.47 16.47 -22.65
CA ILE A 120 6.34 15.60 -21.47
C ILE A 120 6.60 14.12 -21.81
N MET A 121 6.10 13.64 -22.95
CA MET A 121 6.33 12.25 -23.37
C MET A 121 7.80 12.01 -23.78
N GLN A 122 8.44 12.97 -24.45
CA GLN A 122 9.85 12.90 -24.79
C GLN A 122 10.75 12.90 -23.54
N ASP A 123 10.51 13.83 -22.60
CA ASP A 123 11.21 13.89 -21.31
C ASP A 123 11.06 12.57 -20.53
N LYS A 124 9.87 11.97 -20.56
CA LYS A 124 9.60 10.67 -19.93
C LYS A 124 10.40 9.54 -20.59
N LEU A 125 10.40 9.46 -21.92
CA LEU A 125 11.14 8.41 -22.65
C LEU A 125 12.65 8.54 -22.43
N GLU A 126 13.17 9.77 -22.45
CA GLU A 126 14.58 10.03 -22.20
C GLU A 126 14.97 9.71 -20.74
N LYS A 127 14.14 10.07 -19.78
CA LYS A 127 14.32 9.65 -18.39
C LYS A 127 14.31 8.13 -18.25
N GLU A 128 13.34 7.43 -18.82
CA GLU A 128 13.26 5.97 -18.76
C GLU A 128 14.44 5.25 -19.44
N ARG A 129 15.07 5.90 -20.43
CA ARG A 129 16.31 5.44 -21.08
C ARG A 129 17.51 5.63 -20.17
N ASN A 130 17.65 6.80 -19.55
CA ASN A 130 18.70 7.09 -18.57
C ASN A 130 18.58 6.21 -17.32
N ASP A 131 17.37 6.05 -16.76
CA ASP A 131 17.07 5.15 -15.64
C ASP A 131 17.49 3.68 -15.98
N ALA A 132 17.34 3.25 -17.24
CA ALA A 132 17.79 1.92 -17.69
C ALA A 132 19.32 1.81 -17.83
N LYS A 133 20.01 2.86 -18.30
CA LYS A 133 21.49 2.94 -18.33
C LYS A 133 22.05 2.86 -16.90
N ASN A 134 21.53 3.70 -16.00
CA ASN A 134 21.93 3.74 -14.59
C ASN A 134 21.68 2.38 -13.89
N ALA A 135 20.62 1.65 -14.24
CA ALA A 135 20.34 0.32 -13.69
C ALA A 135 21.31 -0.78 -14.17
N VAL A 136 21.96 -0.61 -15.33
CA VAL A 136 23.10 -1.47 -15.75
C VAL A 136 24.34 -1.09 -14.95
N GLU A 137 24.64 0.20 -14.85
CA GLU A 137 25.80 0.75 -14.13
C GLU A 137 25.81 0.37 -12.64
N GLU A 138 24.71 0.63 -11.93
CA GLU A 138 24.53 0.25 -10.52
C GLU A 138 24.71 -1.26 -10.32
N TYR A 139 24.13 -2.08 -11.21
CA TYR A 139 24.28 -3.53 -11.15
C TYR A 139 25.73 -3.96 -11.35
N VAL A 140 26.44 -3.40 -12.35
CA VAL A 140 27.85 -3.76 -12.61
C VAL A 140 28.73 -3.42 -11.40
N TYR A 141 28.56 -2.23 -10.81
CA TYR A 141 29.33 -1.83 -9.62
C TYR A 141 29.00 -2.67 -8.37
N ASP A 142 27.72 -2.86 -8.06
CA ASP A 142 27.29 -3.67 -6.90
C ASP A 142 27.73 -5.13 -7.05
N PHE A 143 27.62 -5.72 -8.25
CA PHE A 143 28.03 -7.10 -8.46
C PHE A 143 29.54 -7.28 -8.39
N ARG A 144 30.34 -6.34 -8.94
CA ARG A 144 31.81 -6.42 -8.89
C ARG A 144 32.34 -6.38 -7.46
N ASP A 145 31.79 -5.51 -6.61
CA ASP A 145 32.13 -5.42 -5.17
C ASP A 145 31.73 -6.70 -4.41
N ARG A 146 30.51 -7.20 -4.63
CA ARG A 146 30.03 -8.41 -3.96
C ARG A 146 30.69 -9.71 -4.45
N LEU A 147 31.16 -9.76 -5.69
CA LEU A 147 31.76 -10.97 -6.30
C LEU A 147 32.98 -11.44 -5.51
N GLY A 148 33.88 -10.51 -5.16
CA GLY A 148 35.10 -10.78 -4.40
C GLY A 148 34.96 -10.74 -2.87
N THR A 149 33.73 -10.65 -2.34
CA THR A 149 33.51 -10.50 -0.88
C THR A 149 32.43 -11.46 -0.36
N VAL A 150 31.18 -11.24 -0.76
CA VAL A 150 30.01 -11.96 -0.26
C VAL A 150 29.74 -13.23 -1.08
N TYR A 151 29.95 -13.16 -2.38
CA TYR A 151 29.60 -14.25 -3.32
C TYR A 151 30.71 -15.28 -3.54
N GLU A 152 31.96 -14.98 -3.17
CA GLU A 152 33.13 -15.87 -3.30
C GLU A 152 32.87 -17.32 -2.82
N LYS A 153 32.13 -17.48 -1.72
CA LYS A 153 31.84 -18.79 -1.10
C LYS A 153 30.74 -19.60 -1.82
N PHE A 154 29.99 -18.97 -2.72
CA PHE A 154 28.79 -19.54 -3.36
C PHE A 154 29.00 -19.82 -4.86
N ILE A 155 30.18 -19.50 -5.38
CA ILE A 155 30.56 -19.61 -6.80
C ILE A 155 31.80 -20.51 -6.96
N THR A 156 31.97 -21.10 -8.14
CA THR A 156 33.21 -21.77 -8.54
C THR A 156 34.21 -20.72 -9.07
N PRO A 157 35.53 -20.92 -8.90
CA PRO A 157 36.52 -19.95 -9.39
C PRO A 157 36.46 -19.78 -10.91
N GLU A 158 36.07 -20.81 -11.66
CA GLU A 158 35.89 -20.73 -13.12
C GLU A 158 34.72 -19.82 -13.51
N ASP A 159 33.58 -19.89 -12.82
CA ASP A 159 32.41 -19.06 -13.13
C ASP A 159 32.56 -17.64 -12.56
N MET A 160 33.31 -17.47 -11.46
CA MET A 160 33.74 -16.16 -10.95
C MET A 160 34.57 -15.41 -11.99
N ASN A 161 35.58 -16.07 -12.57
CA ASN A 161 36.43 -15.45 -13.59
C ASN A 161 35.62 -15.08 -14.85
N LYS A 162 34.72 -15.96 -15.32
CA LYS A 162 33.82 -15.65 -16.46
C LYS A 162 32.94 -14.44 -16.17
N LEU A 163 32.32 -14.38 -14.98
CA LEU A 163 31.44 -13.28 -14.62
C LEU A 163 32.21 -11.97 -14.45
N SER A 164 33.44 -12.00 -13.90
CA SER A 164 34.31 -10.83 -13.81
C SER A 164 34.61 -10.24 -15.19
N VAL A 165 34.96 -11.08 -16.17
CA VAL A 165 35.20 -10.63 -17.56
C VAL A 165 33.93 -10.04 -18.18
N ILE A 166 32.77 -10.70 -18.03
CA ILE A 166 31.50 -10.19 -18.56
C ILE A 166 31.10 -8.84 -17.93
N LEU A 167 31.40 -8.62 -16.65
CA LEU A 167 31.15 -7.34 -15.97
C LEU A 167 32.10 -6.25 -16.47
N GLU A 168 33.39 -6.54 -16.65
CA GLU A 168 34.40 -5.63 -17.19
C GLU A 168 34.12 -5.27 -18.66
N ASP A 169 33.76 -6.26 -19.49
CA ASP A 169 33.31 -6.05 -20.88
C ASP A 169 32.07 -5.15 -20.93
N THR A 170 31.15 -5.27 -19.97
CA THR A 170 29.94 -4.42 -19.91
C THR A 170 30.22 -3.02 -19.38
N GLU A 171 31.18 -2.86 -18.46
CA GLU A 171 31.68 -1.55 -17.99
C GLU A 171 32.36 -0.80 -19.14
N ASN A 172 33.28 -1.46 -19.87
CA ASN A 172 33.93 -0.90 -21.06
C ASN A 172 32.91 -0.53 -22.14
N TRP A 173 31.96 -1.43 -22.44
CA TRP A 173 30.88 -1.15 -23.39
C TRP A 173 30.06 0.09 -22.99
N LEU A 174 29.77 0.30 -21.70
CA LEU A 174 28.99 1.44 -21.23
C LEU A 174 29.65 2.80 -21.54
N TYR A 175 31.00 2.84 -21.56
CA TYR A 175 31.80 4.03 -21.88
C TYR A 175 32.12 4.19 -23.37
N GLU A 176 31.96 3.13 -24.17
CA GLU A 176 32.17 3.13 -25.62
C GLU A 176 30.84 3.11 -26.39
N ASP A 177 30.49 2.00 -27.04
CA ASP A 177 29.28 1.86 -27.88
C ASP A 177 27.97 2.04 -27.08
N GLY A 178 28.00 1.85 -25.77
CA GLY A 178 26.88 1.95 -24.85
C GLY A 178 26.51 3.37 -24.38
N GLU A 179 27.24 4.40 -24.82
CA GLU A 179 27.02 5.77 -24.33
C GLU A 179 25.62 6.30 -24.70
N ASP A 180 25.18 6.10 -25.96
CA ASP A 180 23.88 6.53 -26.47
C ASP A 180 23.12 5.40 -27.18
N GLN A 181 22.51 4.51 -26.40
CA GLN A 181 21.73 3.37 -26.90
C GLN A 181 20.23 3.50 -26.57
N PRO A 182 19.34 2.84 -27.32
CA PRO A 182 17.92 2.82 -26.99
C PRO A 182 17.67 1.98 -25.73
N LYS A 183 16.67 2.37 -24.95
CA LYS A 183 16.30 1.77 -23.65
C LYS A 183 16.32 0.23 -23.63
N GLN A 184 15.86 -0.41 -24.70
CA GLN A 184 15.78 -1.88 -24.79
C GLN A 184 17.16 -2.54 -24.71
N VAL A 185 18.22 -1.95 -25.27
CA VAL A 185 19.57 -2.54 -25.25
C VAL A 185 20.12 -2.59 -23.82
N TYR A 186 19.91 -1.54 -23.02
CA TYR A 186 20.27 -1.57 -21.59
C TYR A 186 19.45 -2.61 -20.81
N VAL A 187 18.16 -2.75 -21.10
CA VAL A 187 17.30 -3.78 -20.49
C VAL A 187 17.78 -5.19 -20.84
N ASP A 188 18.12 -5.44 -22.10
CA ASP A 188 18.58 -6.75 -22.57
C ASP A 188 19.97 -7.09 -21.99
N LYS A 189 20.88 -6.11 -21.91
CA LYS A 189 22.18 -6.24 -21.22
C LYS A 189 22.01 -6.54 -19.74
N LEU A 190 21.11 -5.83 -19.04
CA LEU A 190 20.81 -6.12 -17.64
C LEU A 190 20.21 -7.52 -17.45
N GLN A 191 19.38 -8.00 -18.39
CA GLN A 191 18.85 -9.36 -18.37
C GLN A 191 19.94 -10.41 -18.64
N GLU A 192 20.88 -10.14 -19.55
CA GLU A 192 22.04 -10.99 -19.81
C GLU A 192 22.91 -11.14 -18.56
N LEU A 193 23.30 -10.04 -17.93
CA LEU A 193 24.02 -10.04 -16.65
C LEU A 193 23.26 -10.78 -15.54
N LYS A 194 21.94 -10.59 -15.45
CA LYS A 194 21.09 -11.26 -14.45
C LYS A 194 20.98 -12.76 -14.65
N LYS A 195 21.14 -13.32 -15.86
CA LYS A 195 21.14 -14.79 -16.06
C LYS A 195 22.30 -15.46 -15.29
N TYR A 196 23.46 -14.81 -15.23
CA TYR A 196 24.62 -15.31 -14.50
C TYR A 196 24.57 -14.91 -13.01
N GLY A 197 24.14 -13.68 -12.70
CA GLY A 197 24.10 -13.19 -11.33
C GLY A 197 22.97 -13.72 -10.46
N GLN A 198 21.77 -13.93 -11.01
CA GLN A 198 20.62 -14.40 -10.22
C GLN A 198 20.86 -15.74 -9.51
N PRO A 199 21.43 -16.80 -10.14
CA PRO A 199 21.78 -18.03 -9.43
C PRO A 199 22.66 -17.80 -8.20
N ILE A 200 23.63 -16.88 -8.30
CA ILE A 200 24.58 -16.56 -7.21
C ILE A 200 23.85 -15.78 -6.09
N GLN A 201 23.10 -14.73 -6.45
CA GLN A 201 22.28 -13.96 -5.51
C GLN A 201 21.27 -14.86 -4.78
N MET A 202 20.62 -15.77 -5.51
CA MET A 202 19.68 -16.73 -4.95
C MET A 202 20.39 -17.67 -3.97
N LYS A 203 21.56 -18.25 -4.29
CA LYS A 203 22.33 -19.10 -3.38
C LYS A 203 22.72 -18.37 -2.09
N TYR A 204 23.18 -17.13 -2.20
CA TYR A 204 23.51 -16.28 -1.05
C TYR A 204 22.28 -15.96 -0.19
N MET A 205 21.20 -15.44 -0.79
CA MET A 205 19.96 -15.11 -0.07
C MET A 205 19.35 -16.35 0.60
N GLU A 206 19.35 -17.48 -0.10
CA GLU A 206 18.93 -18.77 0.44
C GLU A 206 19.85 -19.26 1.58
N HIS A 207 21.14 -18.94 1.59
CA HIS A 207 22.03 -19.21 2.72
C HIS A 207 21.72 -18.36 3.94
N GLU A 208 21.46 -17.06 3.77
CA GLU A 208 21.17 -16.13 4.87
C GLU A 208 19.78 -16.33 5.48
N GLU A 209 18.78 -16.61 4.66
CA GLU A 209 17.39 -16.73 5.09
C GLU A 209 16.99 -18.14 5.55
N ARG A 210 17.64 -19.21 5.05
CA ARG A 210 17.31 -20.59 5.46
C ARG A 210 17.49 -20.86 6.97
N PRO A 211 18.57 -20.41 7.64
CA PRO A 211 18.71 -20.56 9.10
C PRO A 211 17.59 -19.86 9.87
N LYS A 212 17.13 -18.69 9.40
CA LYS A 212 16.00 -17.95 9.99
C LYS A 212 14.69 -18.71 9.81
N ALA A 213 14.39 -19.14 8.59
CA ALA A 213 13.19 -19.91 8.26
C ALA A 213 13.12 -21.26 9.01
N LEU A 214 14.25 -21.98 9.14
CA LEU A 214 14.33 -23.21 9.93
C LEU A 214 14.12 -22.94 11.42
N ASN A 215 14.70 -21.86 11.97
CA ASN A 215 14.51 -21.48 13.36
C ASN A 215 13.03 -21.14 13.65
N ASP A 216 12.38 -20.39 12.76
CA ASP A 216 10.96 -20.02 12.93
C ASP A 216 10.00 -21.21 12.77
N LEU A 217 10.28 -22.15 11.87
CA LEU A 217 9.56 -23.44 11.82
C LEU A 217 9.78 -24.24 13.11
N GLY A 218 11.02 -24.29 13.62
CA GLY A 218 11.35 -24.94 14.89
C GLY A 218 10.62 -24.33 16.09
N LYS A 219 10.53 -22.99 16.18
CA LYS A 219 9.75 -22.28 17.22
C LYS A 219 8.28 -22.67 17.18
N LYS A 220 7.67 -22.76 15.99
CA LYS A 220 6.25 -23.15 15.83
C LYS A 220 6.01 -24.60 16.23
N ILE A 221 6.87 -25.51 15.81
CA ILE A 221 6.83 -26.92 16.24
C ILE A 221 6.89 -27.00 17.78
N GLN A 222 7.85 -26.30 18.41
CA GLN A 222 7.97 -26.23 19.87
C GLN A 222 6.74 -25.61 20.56
N LEU A 223 6.11 -24.59 19.98
CA LEU A 223 4.89 -23.99 20.51
C LEU A 223 3.73 -24.99 20.52
N VAL A 224 3.52 -25.71 19.43
CA VAL A 224 2.46 -26.72 19.34
C VAL A 224 2.75 -27.94 20.22
N MET A 225 4.02 -28.37 20.34
CA MET A 225 4.39 -29.42 21.29
C MET A 225 4.00 -29.07 22.74
N LYS A 226 4.19 -27.81 23.16
CA LYS A 226 3.74 -27.32 24.48
C LYS A 226 2.22 -27.33 24.64
N VAL A 227 1.46 -27.12 23.55
CA VAL A 227 -0.01 -27.24 23.56
C VAL A 227 -0.44 -28.70 23.74
N ILE A 228 0.21 -29.64 23.04
CA ILE A 228 -0.04 -31.07 23.19
C ILE A 228 0.28 -31.53 24.63
N GLU A 229 1.38 -31.04 25.21
CA GLU A 229 1.75 -31.33 26.61
C GLU A 229 0.74 -30.74 27.61
N ALA A 230 0.28 -29.49 27.41
CA ALA A 230 -0.76 -28.89 28.22
C ALA A 230 -2.10 -29.67 28.15
N TYR A 231 -2.47 -30.16 26.97
CA TYR A 231 -3.62 -31.03 26.78
C TYR A 231 -3.46 -32.37 27.53
N ARG A 232 -2.28 -33.01 27.46
CA ARG A 232 -2.00 -34.26 28.22
C ARG A 232 -2.03 -34.04 29.74
N ASN A 233 -1.67 -32.85 30.20
CA ASN A 233 -1.73 -32.44 31.60
C ASN A 233 -3.15 -31.99 32.06
N LYS A 234 -4.15 -32.05 31.18
CA LYS A 234 -5.53 -31.60 31.43
C LYS A 234 -5.65 -30.12 31.84
N ASP A 235 -4.98 -29.26 31.10
CA ASP A 235 -5.16 -27.82 31.20
C ASP A 235 -6.58 -27.46 30.75
N GLU A 236 -7.34 -26.76 31.61
CA GLU A 236 -8.72 -26.33 31.35
C GLU A 236 -8.89 -25.64 29.99
N ARG A 237 -7.83 -25.02 29.43
CA ARG A 237 -7.86 -24.34 28.13
C ARG A 237 -7.97 -25.28 26.94
N TYR A 238 -7.64 -26.56 27.09
CA TYR A 238 -7.61 -27.55 26.00
C TYR A 238 -8.45 -28.81 26.27
N ASP A 239 -8.95 -29.01 27.49
CA ASP A 239 -9.81 -30.15 27.89
C ASP A 239 -11.07 -30.37 27.02
N HIS A 240 -11.54 -29.35 26.29
CA HIS A 240 -12.69 -29.44 25.40
C HIS A 240 -12.33 -29.86 23.95
N LEU A 241 -11.05 -30.13 23.66
CA LEU A 241 -10.60 -30.58 22.35
C LEU A 241 -10.83 -32.08 22.16
N ASP A 242 -11.08 -32.47 20.91
CA ASP A 242 -11.33 -33.87 20.55
C ASP A 242 -10.00 -34.66 20.61
N PRO A 243 -9.94 -35.78 21.37
CA PRO A 243 -8.74 -36.62 21.44
C PRO A 243 -8.24 -37.10 20.07
N ALA A 244 -9.15 -37.41 19.13
CA ALA A 244 -8.80 -37.88 17.79
C ALA A 244 -8.23 -36.75 16.91
N GLU A 245 -8.60 -35.50 17.16
CA GLU A 245 -8.01 -34.34 16.47
C GLU A 245 -6.63 -34.00 17.07
N MET A 246 -6.46 -34.12 18.39
CA MET A 246 -5.18 -33.92 19.06
C MET A 246 -4.14 -34.99 18.68
N GLU A 247 -4.54 -36.25 18.51
CA GLU A 247 -3.64 -37.32 18.01
C GLU A 247 -3.16 -37.02 16.58
N LYS A 248 -4.04 -36.48 15.71
CA LYS A 248 -3.65 -36.03 14.35
C LYS A 248 -2.66 -34.87 14.41
N VAL A 249 -2.83 -33.92 15.32
CA VAL A 249 -1.89 -32.81 15.52
C VAL A 249 -0.54 -33.32 16.05
N GLU A 250 -0.51 -34.24 17.02
CA GLU A 250 0.73 -34.85 17.52
C GLU A 250 1.49 -35.59 16.41
N LYS A 251 0.78 -36.38 15.58
CA LYS A 251 1.36 -37.04 14.42
C LYS A 251 1.92 -36.05 13.38
N TYR A 252 1.14 -35.04 13.00
CA TYR A 252 1.57 -34.05 12.00
C TYR A 252 2.79 -33.25 12.47
N ILE A 253 2.87 -32.94 13.77
CA ILE A 253 4.03 -32.30 14.41
C ILE A 253 5.26 -33.20 14.41
N SER A 254 5.10 -34.50 14.70
CA SER A 254 6.18 -35.49 14.62
C SER A 254 6.73 -35.61 13.20
N ASP A 255 5.84 -35.69 12.21
CA ASP A 255 6.21 -35.74 10.78
C ASP A 255 6.92 -34.44 10.35
N ALA A 256 6.45 -33.26 10.80
CA ALA A 256 7.09 -31.97 10.51
C ALA A 256 8.47 -31.84 11.18
N MET A 257 8.65 -32.33 12.41
CA MET A 257 9.93 -32.34 13.12
C MET A 257 10.94 -33.30 12.44
N SER A 258 10.46 -34.48 12.03
CA SER A 258 11.25 -35.44 11.25
C SER A 258 11.69 -34.85 9.91
N TRP A 259 10.80 -34.16 9.20
CA TRP A 259 11.11 -33.45 7.96
C TRP A 259 12.17 -32.35 8.16
N LEU A 260 12.01 -31.51 9.19
CA LEU A 260 12.98 -30.45 9.53
C LEU A 260 14.37 -31.04 9.80
N ASN A 261 14.45 -32.06 10.64
CA ASN A 261 15.72 -32.74 10.96
C ASN A 261 16.33 -33.40 9.71
N SER A 262 15.52 -34.04 8.87
CA SER A 262 15.97 -34.67 7.62
C SER A 262 16.55 -33.64 6.64
N LYS A 263 15.83 -32.55 6.38
CA LYS A 263 16.28 -31.47 5.49
C LYS A 263 17.51 -30.74 6.03
N MET A 264 17.59 -30.49 7.34
CA MET A 264 18.78 -29.88 7.97
C MET A 264 20.02 -30.78 7.83
N ASN A 265 19.88 -32.09 8.12
CA ASN A 265 20.97 -33.06 7.97
C ASN A 265 21.39 -33.27 6.52
N ALA A 266 20.47 -33.15 5.55
CA ALA A 266 20.80 -33.21 4.13
C ALA A 266 21.50 -31.93 3.66
N GLN A 267 21.06 -30.75 4.10
CA GLN A 267 21.70 -29.47 3.76
C GLN A 267 23.13 -29.37 4.31
N ASN A 268 23.39 -29.89 5.52
CA ASN A 268 24.73 -29.92 6.12
C ASN A 268 25.74 -30.80 5.36
N LYS A 269 25.30 -31.60 4.37
CA LYS A 269 26.16 -32.45 3.54
C LYS A 269 26.54 -31.83 2.19
N LEU A 270 25.90 -30.74 1.78
CA LEU A 270 26.22 -30.05 0.52
C LEU A 270 27.27 -28.96 0.72
N SER A 271 28.04 -28.67 -0.32
CA SER A 271 28.88 -27.47 -0.36
C SER A 271 28.02 -26.21 -0.58
N LEU A 272 28.53 -25.05 -0.13
CA LEU A 272 27.89 -23.74 -0.34
C LEU A 272 27.73 -23.36 -1.82
N THR A 273 28.52 -23.97 -2.70
CA THR A 273 28.49 -23.79 -4.15
C THR A 273 27.37 -24.58 -4.86
N GLN A 274 26.78 -25.58 -4.20
CA GLN A 274 25.72 -26.42 -4.76
C GLN A 274 24.32 -25.85 -4.48
N ASP A 275 23.35 -26.21 -5.33
CA ASP A 275 21.96 -25.82 -5.12
C ASP A 275 21.39 -26.47 -3.84
N PRO A 276 20.61 -25.74 -3.03
CA PRO A 276 20.21 -26.21 -1.71
C PRO A 276 19.16 -27.32 -1.75
N VAL A 277 19.22 -28.24 -0.77
CA VAL A 277 18.29 -29.38 -0.62
C VAL A 277 16.86 -28.92 -0.28
N VAL A 278 16.73 -27.72 0.27
CA VAL A 278 15.45 -27.10 0.61
C VAL A 278 15.56 -25.60 0.41
N LYS A 279 14.59 -25.05 -0.32
CA LYS A 279 14.45 -23.61 -0.53
C LYS A 279 13.72 -22.96 0.64
N VAL A 280 13.99 -21.68 0.91
CA VAL A 280 13.28 -20.89 1.93
C VAL A 280 11.77 -20.91 1.68
N SER A 281 11.35 -20.87 0.42
CA SER A 281 9.93 -20.97 0.02
C SER A 281 9.28 -22.28 0.45
N GLU A 282 9.97 -23.42 0.40
CA GLU A 282 9.47 -24.71 0.88
C GLU A 282 9.32 -24.74 2.40
N ILE A 283 10.28 -24.17 3.14
CA ILE A 283 10.20 -24.08 4.61
C ILE A 283 9.04 -23.17 5.04
N VAL A 284 8.88 -22.02 4.38
CA VAL A 284 7.77 -21.10 4.64
C VAL A 284 6.43 -21.71 4.25
N ALA A 285 6.35 -22.47 3.15
CA ALA A 285 5.16 -23.24 2.79
C ALA A 285 4.82 -24.27 3.88
N LYS A 286 5.79 -25.09 4.31
CA LYS A 286 5.61 -26.07 5.39
C LYS A 286 5.19 -25.42 6.72
N SER A 287 5.72 -24.23 7.02
CA SER A 287 5.36 -23.41 8.17
C SER A 287 3.90 -22.93 8.11
N LYS A 288 3.41 -22.54 6.92
CA LYS A 288 2.00 -22.17 6.69
C LYS A 288 1.06 -23.37 6.71
N GLU A 289 1.47 -24.51 6.15
CA GLU A 289 0.71 -25.77 6.25
C GLU A 289 0.52 -26.17 7.71
N LEU A 290 1.57 -26.06 8.53
CA LEU A 290 1.52 -26.36 9.96
C LEU A 290 0.53 -25.44 10.69
N ASP A 291 0.63 -24.12 10.48
CA ASP A 291 -0.32 -23.15 11.06
C ASP A 291 -1.76 -23.46 10.64
N ASN A 292 -1.99 -23.70 9.35
CA ASN A 292 -3.32 -23.96 8.79
C ASN A 292 -3.95 -25.27 9.32
N PHE A 293 -3.13 -26.27 9.65
CA PHE A 293 -3.60 -27.54 10.21
C PHE A 293 -3.79 -27.45 11.73
N CYS A 294 -2.83 -26.88 12.46
CA CYS A 294 -2.83 -26.85 13.91
C CYS A 294 -3.76 -25.77 14.50
N ASN A 295 -3.79 -24.57 13.93
CA ASN A 295 -4.53 -23.44 14.52
C ASN A 295 -6.06 -23.69 14.63
N PRO A 296 -6.76 -24.24 13.63
CA PRO A 296 -8.20 -24.51 13.74
C PRO A 296 -8.56 -25.54 14.82
N ILE A 297 -7.65 -26.46 15.13
CA ILE A 297 -7.82 -27.49 16.16
C ILE A 297 -7.50 -26.90 17.54
N ILE A 298 -6.35 -26.23 17.67
CA ILE A 298 -5.86 -25.67 18.95
C ILE A 298 -6.73 -24.52 19.46
N TYR A 299 -7.17 -23.63 18.58
CA TYR A 299 -7.96 -22.44 18.94
C TYR A 299 -9.47 -22.65 18.78
N LYS A 300 -9.93 -23.92 18.70
CA LYS A 300 -11.36 -24.25 18.66
C LYS A 300 -12.02 -23.69 19.94
N PRO A 301 -13.04 -22.82 19.85
CA PRO A 301 -13.60 -22.16 21.02
C PRO A 301 -14.31 -23.15 21.94
N LYS A 302 -14.24 -22.90 23.26
CA LYS A 302 -15.01 -23.66 24.26
C LYS A 302 -16.51 -23.59 23.94
N PRO A 303 -17.24 -24.73 23.91
CA PRO A 303 -18.69 -24.71 23.83
C PRO A 303 -19.27 -23.85 24.96
N LYS A 304 -20.12 -22.88 24.63
CA LYS A 304 -20.71 -22.00 25.63
C LYS A 304 -21.81 -22.76 26.36
N VAL A 305 -21.61 -22.97 27.67
CA VAL A 305 -22.63 -23.58 28.52
C VAL A 305 -23.83 -22.63 28.60
N GLU A 306 -24.95 -23.04 28.03
CA GLU A 306 -26.25 -22.40 28.29
C GLU A 306 -26.67 -22.74 29.71
N VAL A 307 -26.61 -21.75 30.60
CA VAL A 307 -27.24 -21.83 31.92
C VAL A 307 -28.75 -21.75 31.71
N PRO A 308 -29.57 -22.71 32.19
CA PRO A 308 -31.02 -22.66 32.01
C PRO A 308 -31.62 -21.39 32.64
N GLU A 309 -32.52 -20.71 31.92
CA GLU A 309 -33.32 -19.61 32.47
C GLU A 309 -34.29 -20.13 33.55
N ASP A 310 -34.03 -19.82 34.82
CA ASP A 310 -35.01 -20.06 35.88
C ASP A 310 -35.93 -18.85 36.04
N LYS A 311 -37.22 -19.04 35.75
CA LYS A 311 -38.24 -17.97 35.73
C LYS A 311 -39.08 -17.96 37.01
N ALA A 312 -38.72 -17.14 38.00
CA ALA A 312 -39.66 -16.69 39.03
C ALA A 312 -39.33 -15.31 39.64
N LYS A 313 -40.30 -14.39 39.47
CA LYS A 313 -40.52 -13.11 40.19
C LYS A 313 -40.78 -13.37 41.70
N ALA A 314 -40.81 -12.41 42.63
CA ALA A 314 -40.28 -11.04 42.81
C ALA A 314 -40.75 -10.54 44.22
N ASN A 315 -40.20 -9.41 44.72
CA ASN A 315 -40.58 -8.67 45.96
C ASN A 315 -40.25 -9.43 47.29
N SER A 316 -39.93 -8.80 48.44
CA SER A 316 -39.81 -7.39 48.89
C SER A 316 -39.07 -7.38 50.28
N GLU A 317 -38.58 -6.30 50.91
CA GLU A 317 -38.47 -4.85 50.62
C GLU A 317 -37.45 -4.16 51.58
N HIS A 318 -36.98 -2.94 51.26
CA HIS A 318 -36.47 -1.90 52.21
C HIS A 318 -35.16 -2.19 53.03
N ASN A 319 -34.30 -1.24 53.40
CA ASN A 319 -34.25 0.22 53.20
C ASN A 319 -32.79 0.76 53.26
N GLY A 320 -32.52 1.98 52.79
CA GLY A 320 -31.19 2.64 52.81
C GLY A 320 -30.82 3.34 54.15
N PRO A 321 -29.96 4.39 54.19
CA PRO A 321 -29.38 5.15 53.07
C PRO A 321 -27.86 5.46 53.17
N MET A 322 -27.29 6.08 52.12
CA MET A 322 -26.29 7.15 52.27
C MET A 322 -26.35 8.09 51.06
N ASP A 323 -26.34 9.39 51.30
CA ASP A 323 -26.58 10.44 50.30
C ASP A 323 -25.50 10.59 49.22
N GLY A 324 -25.89 11.21 48.11
CA GLY A 324 -24.97 11.83 47.15
C GLY A 324 -25.29 13.31 46.94
N GLN A 325 -24.60 13.93 45.98
CA GLN A 325 -24.86 15.29 45.44
C GLN A 325 -24.37 16.45 46.35
N SER A 326 -23.79 17.56 45.88
CA SER A 326 -23.24 18.00 44.58
C SER A 326 -21.98 18.84 44.88
N GLY A 327 -20.89 18.86 44.12
CA GLY A 327 -20.80 19.49 42.80
C GLY A 327 -20.54 21.02 42.90
N ASN A 328 -19.32 21.49 42.58
CA ASN A 328 -19.14 22.58 41.58
C ASN A 328 -17.69 22.75 41.07
N GLU A 329 -17.57 23.54 40.01
CA GLU A 329 -16.40 23.97 39.22
C GLU A 329 -15.24 24.64 40.00
N THR A 330 -14.01 24.61 39.45
CA THR A 330 -13.31 25.80 38.84
C THR A 330 -11.78 25.54 38.66
N LYS A 331 -11.13 26.36 37.84
CA LYS A 331 -9.81 26.18 37.18
C LYS A 331 -8.80 27.29 37.55
N SER A 332 -7.58 26.94 37.98
CA SER A 332 -6.30 27.73 37.92
C SER A 332 -5.25 26.98 38.78
N ASP A 333 -4.09 26.50 38.34
CA ASP A 333 -2.95 27.03 37.54
C ASP A 333 -1.84 27.78 38.34
N SER A 334 -0.58 27.39 38.08
CA SER A 334 0.73 28.02 38.40
C SER A 334 1.05 28.39 39.87
N THR A 335 2.16 27.96 40.49
CA THR A 335 3.59 28.27 40.21
C THR A 335 4.54 27.22 40.87
N LYS A 336 5.65 26.79 40.24
CA LYS A 336 7.06 27.30 40.34
C LYS A 336 7.70 27.24 41.75
N ASP A 337 9.00 26.99 41.93
CA ASP A 337 10.15 27.11 41.01
C ASP A 337 11.37 26.24 41.41
N SER A 338 12.29 26.01 40.46
CA SER A 338 13.79 26.01 40.59
C SER A 338 14.56 25.16 41.63
N SER A 339 15.80 24.70 41.39
CA SER A 339 16.69 24.74 40.19
C SER A 339 18.04 24.03 40.44
N GLN A 340 18.70 23.54 39.36
CA GLN A 340 20.17 23.59 39.13
C GLN A 340 21.13 22.85 40.11
N HIS A 341 22.37 22.42 39.80
CA HIS A 341 23.27 22.23 38.62
C HIS A 341 24.41 21.29 39.15
N THR A 342 25.16 20.45 38.42
CA THR A 342 26.34 20.71 37.57
C THR A 342 26.96 19.38 37.05
N LYS A 343 27.78 19.45 35.99
CA LYS A 343 28.66 18.36 35.50
C LYS A 343 30.01 18.37 36.24
N SER A 344 30.71 17.23 36.32
CA SER A 344 31.91 16.91 35.49
C SER A 344 33.00 16.06 36.18
N SER A 345 33.53 15.07 35.44
CA SER A 345 34.96 14.66 35.31
C SER A 345 35.85 14.44 36.55
N GLY A 346 36.55 13.30 36.59
CA GLY A 346 37.74 13.09 37.42
C GLY A 346 38.17 11.62 37.54
N GLU A 347 39.32 11.26 36.98
CA GLU A 347 40.04 10.00 37.24
C GLU A 347 40.66 9.99 38.65
N MET A 348 40.92 8.79 39.20
CA MET A 348 42.04 8.56 40.14
C MET A 348 42.44 7.08 40.18
N GLU A 349 43.75 6.84 40.09
CA GLU A 349 44.40 5.55 40.37
C GLU A 349 44.52 5.30 41.89
N VAL A 350 44.32 4.05 42.30
CA VAL A 350 44.92 3.32 43.45
C VAL A 350 44.73 1.83 43.11
N ASP A 351 45.68 0.90 43.16
CA ASP A 351 47.07 0.82 43.68
C ASP A 351 47.91 -0.04 42.70
#